data_AF-A0A966SPJ3-F1
#
_entry.id   AF-A0A966SPJ3-F1
#
_cell.length_a   1.000
_cell.length_b   1.000
_cell.length_c   1.000
_cell.angle_alpha   90.00
_cell.angle_beta   90.00
_cell.angle_gamma   90.00
#
_symmetry.space_group_name_H-M   'P 1'
#
loop_
_entity.id
_entity.type
_entity.pdbx_description
1 polymer ?
#
loop_
_entity_poly.entity_id
_entity_poly.type
_entity_poly.pdbx_seq_one_letter_code
_entity_poly.pdbx_strand_id
1 'polypeptide(L)' 'MGDGKFSTRAAVLWSTIPKQARERILANVFCVKCGDSVPIINFTGEERDGDVCLKGLCAKCGLEVVRVVETSETDSSGN' A
#
# COMPACT_ATOMS: atom_id res chain seq x y z
N MET A 1 14.73 -6.75 9.44
CA MET A 1 13.65 -6.41 8.50
C MET A 1 13.23 -5.00 8.83
N GLY A 2 13.25 -4.06 7.88
CA GLY A 2 12.90 -2.67 8.16
C GLY A 2 11.42 -2.56 8.54
N ASP A 3 11.17 -2.17 9.78
CA ASP A 3 9.86 -2.00 10.36
C ASP A 3 9.26 -0.73 9.76
N GLY A 4 8.56 -0.88 8.64
CA GLY A 4 7.70 0.17 8.11
C GLY A 4 6.79 0.66 9.23
N LYS A 5 6.87 1.94 9.59
CA LYS A 5 5.98 2.53 10.60
C LYS A 5 4.56 2.53 10.04
N PHE A 6 3.68 1.76 10.64
CA PHE A 6 2.25 1.83 10.38
C PHE A 6 1.59 2.67 11.48
N SER A 7 0.59 3.46 11.11
CA SER A 7 -0.36 3.97 12.11
C SER A 7 -1.08 2.79 12.79
N THR A 8 -1.56 2.97 14.02
CA THR A 8 -2.23 1.88 14.76
C THR A 8 -3.39 1.29 13.98
N ARG A 9 -4.23 2.14 13.37
CA ARG A 9 -5.38 1.67 12.58
C ARG A 9 -4.95 0.99 11.28
N ALA A 10 -3.96 1.54 10.57
CA ALA A 10 -3.42 0.90 9.38
C ALA A 10 -2.82 -0.47 9.68
N ALA A 11 -2.14 -0.64 10.81
CA ALA A 11 -1.57 -1.93 11.21
C ALA A 11 -2.66 -2.97 11.42
N VAL A 12 -3.78 -2.59 12.05
CA VAL A 12 -4.94 -3.47 12.24
C VAL A 12 -5.54 -3.86 10.89
N LEU A 13 -5.85 -2.90 10.01
CA LEU A 13 -6.41 -3.17 8.69
C LEU A 13 -5.46 -3.98 7.81
N TRP A 14 -4.17 -3.66 7.82
CA TRP A 14 -3.16 -4.43 7.09
C TRP A 14 -3.03 -5.86 7.61
N SER A 15 -3.26 -6.09 8.91
CA SER A 15 -3.17 -7.43 9.50
C SER A 15 -4.33 -8.36 9.12
N THR A 16 -5.49 -7.81 8.71
CA THR A 16 -6.64 -8.60 8.23
C THR A 16 -6.39 -9.19 6.84
N ILE A 17 -5.47 -8.60 6.08
CA ILE A 17 -5.12 -9.06 4.74
C ILE A 17 -4.20 -10.29 4.82
N PRO A 18 -4.55 -11.42 4.18
CA PRO A 18 -3.71 -12.62 4.17
C PRO A 18 -2.29 -12.32 3.71
N LYS A 19 -1.29 -12.98 4.34
CA LYS A 19 0.13 -12.74 4.05
C LYS A 19 0.47 -12.80 2.56
N GLN A 20 -0.06 -13.81 1.85
CA GLN A 20 0.15 -13.96 0.41
C GLN A 20 -0.44 -12.79 -0.41
N ALA A 21 -1.60 -12.26 0.01
CA ALA A 21 -2.20 -11.09 -0.64
C ALA A 21 -1.36 -9.84 -0.36
N ARG A 22 -0.86 -9.65 0.86
CA ARG A 22 0.07 -8.56 1.19
C ARG A 22 1.34 -8.61 0.35
N GLU A 23 1.95 -9.78 0.20
CA GLU A 23 3.15 -9.96 -0.65
C GLU A 23 2.87 -9.56 -2.11
N ARG A 24 1.71 -9.96 -2.65
CA ARG A 24 1.30 -9.56 -4.00
C ARG A 24 1.08 -8.05 -4.13
N ILE A 25 0.45 -7.43 -3.13
CA ILE A 25 0.23 -5.97 -3.10
C ILE A 25 1.59 -5.24 -3.10
N LEU A 26 2.53 -5.67 -2.25
CA LEU A 26 3.85 -5.06 -2.15
C LEU A 26 4.69 -5.26 -3.42
N ALA A 27 4.48 -6.36 -4.15
CA ALA A 27 5.17 -6.62 -5.41
C ALA A 27 4.59 -5.84 -6.61
N ASN A 28 3.35 -5.33 -6.50
CA ASN A 28 2.60 -4.75 -7.62
C ASN A 28 2.10 -3.33 -7.31
N VAL A 29 3.03 -2.38 -7.18
CA VAL A 29 2.72 -0.95 -7.04
C VAL A 29 3.03 -0.24 -8.34
N PHE A 30 2.07 0.51 -8.88
CA PHE A 30 2.29 1.24 -10.12
C PHE A 30 3.23 2.43 -9.91
N CYS A 31 4.30 2.50 -10.68
CA CYS A 31 5.22 3.64 -10.68
C CYS A 31 5.05 4.46 -11.95
N VAL A 32 4.55 5.70 -11.80
CA VAL A 32 4.31 6.62 -12.92
C VAL A 32 5.55 6.91 -13.76
N LYS A 33 6.75 6.90 -13.15
CA LYS A 33 8.01 7.13 -13.87
C LYS A 33 8.43 5.92 -14.70
N CYS A 34 8.23 4.72 -14.16
CA CYS A 34 8.59 3.49 -14.86
C CYS A 34 7.53 3.05 -15.88
N GLY A 35 6.28 3.50 -15.69
CA GLY A 35 5.14 3.13 -16.51
C GLY A 35 4.70 1.68 -16.32
N ASP A 36 5.05 1.05 -15.18
CA ASP A 36 4.77 -0.36 -14.91
C ASP A 36 4.60 -0.62 -13.40
N SER A 37 4.10 -1.81 -13.07
CA SER A 37 4.01 -2.34 -11.72
C SER A 37 5.38 -2.78 -11.23
N VAL A 38 5.76 -2.31 -10.05
CA VAL A 38 7.06 -2.54 -9.44
C VAL A 38 6.90 -2.91 -7.96
N PRO A 39 7.89 -3.58 -7.37
CA PRO A 39 7.93 -3.75 -5.93
C PRO A 39 8.11 -2.41 -5.22
N ILE A 40 7.42 -2.24 -4.09
CA ILE A 40 7.62 -1.13 -3.16
C ILE A 40 8.63 -1.52 -2.07
N ILE A 41 9.54 -0.61 -1.76
CA ILE A 41 10.53 -0.77 -0.68
C ILE A 41 10.46 0.42 0.28
N ASN A 42 11.02 0.24 1.48
CA ASN A 42 11.10 1.28 2.52
C ASN A 42 9.75 1.97 2.78
N PHE A 43 8.69 1.17 2.89
CA PHE A 43 7.33 1.69 2.95
C PHE A 43 6.82 1.87 4.38
N THR A 44 5.93 2.84 4.55
CA THR A 44 5.10 3.07 5.74
C THR A 44 3.63 2.87 5.36
N GLY A 45 2.78 2.73 6.38
CA GLY A 45 1.34 2.56 6.20
C GLY A 45 0.56 3.57 7.04
N GLU A 46 -0.34 4.31 6.41
CA GLU A 46 -1.29 5.17 7.11
C GLU A 46 -2.71 4.79 6.74
N GLU A 47 -3.63 4.96 7.68
CA GLU A 47 -5.05 4.72 7.41
C GLU A 47 -5.65 6.04 6.95
N ARG A 48 -6.45 5.97 5.88
CA ARG A 48 -7.23 7.08 5.36
C ARG A 48 -8.59 6.56 4.93
N ASP A 49 -9.64 7.13 5.49
CA ASP A 49 -11.04 6.84 5.12
C ASP A 49 -11.40 5.35 5.18
N GLY A 50 -10.80 4.60 6.10
CA GLY A 50 -11.02 3.16 6.25
C GLY A 50 -10.16 2.28 5.34
N ASP A 51 -9.21 2.86 4.61
CA ASP A 51 -8.29 2.17 3.70
C ASP A 51 -6.83 2.31 4.13
N VAL A 52 -5.99 1.41 3.66
CA VAL A 52 -4.55 1.44 3.94
C VAL A 52 -3.81 2.09 2.77
N CYS A 53 -3.23 3.26 3.04
CA CYS A 53 -2.30 3.93 2.13
C CYS A 53 -0.87 3.52 2.45
N LEU A 54 -0.26 2.75 1.55
CA LEU A 54 1.16 2.41 1.59
C LEU A 54 1.95 3.49 0.86
N LYS A 55 2.93 4.11 1.54
CA LYS A 55 3.85 5.09 0.95
C LYS A 55 5.27 4.57 1.02
N GLY A 56 6.01 4.60 -0.06
CA GLY A 56 7.37 4.07 -0.10
C GLY A 56 8.07 4.43 -1.39
N LEU A 57 9.08 3.65 -1.76
CA LEU A 57 9.92 3.91 -2.92
C LEU A 57 9.79 2.79 -3.97
N CYS A 58 9.84 3.17 -5.24
CA CYS A 58 9.95 2.25 -6.36
C CYS A 58 11.29 1.50 -6.29
N ALA A 59 11.26 0.17 -6.26
CA ALA A 59 12.49 -0.63 -6.24
C ALA A 59 13.37 -0.46 -7.49
N LYS A 60 12.81 0.03 -8.61
CA LYS A 60 13.52 0.19 -9.89
C LYS A 60 14.17 1.56 -10.06
N CYS A 61 13.47 2.65 -9.72
CA CYS A 61 13.95 4.01 -9.96
C CYS A 61 14.12 4.85 -8.68
N GLY A 62 13.73 4.33 -7.51
CA GLY A 62 13.87 5.01 -6.22
C GLY A 62 12.90 6.17 -5.98
N LEU A 63 12.04 6.53 -6.95
CA LEU A 63 11.03 7.57 -6.76
C LEU A 63 9.91 7.12 -5.81
N GLU A 64 9.30 8.10 -5.16
CA GLU A 64 8.16 7.89 -4.29
C GLU A 64 6.98 7.29 -5.05
N VAL A 65 6.36 6.29 -4.43
CA VAL A 65 5.16 5.62 -4.90
C VAL A 65 4.16 5.46 -3.77
N VAL A 66 2.88 5.46 -4.13
CA VAL A 66 1.78 5.26 -3.18
C VAL A 66 0.87 4.16 -3.73
N ARG A 67 0.48 3.23 -2.85
CA ARG A 67 -0.52 2.20 -3.13
C ARG A 67 -1.63 2.30 -2.11
N VAL A 68 -2.85 2.57 -2.58
CA VAL A 68 -4.05 2.43 -1.76
C VAL A 68 -4.49 0.97 -1.78
N VAL A 69 -4.88 0.47 -0.62
CA VAL A 69 -5.40 -0.88 -0.41
C VAL A 69 -6.75 -0.71 0.25
N GLU A 70 -7.79 -0.95 -0.55
CA GLU A 70 -9.18 -0.87 -0.12
C GLU A 70 -9.43 -1.96 0.93
N THR A 71 -9.82 -1.54 2.13
CA THR A 71 -10.13 -2.43 3.25
C THR A 71 -11.54 -2.23 3.78
N SER A 72 -12.19 -1.14 3.39
CA SER A 72 -13.61 -0.91 3.61
C SER A 72 -14.33 -1.03 2.27
N GLU A 73 -15.44 -1.78 2.21
CA GLU A 73 -16.43 -1.59 1.14
C GLU A 73 -17.13 -0.25 1.39
N THR A 74 -16.42 0.87 1.19
CA THR A 74 -17.10 2.16 1.10
C THR A 74 -17.71 2.17 -0.29
N ASP A 75 -18.92 1.62 -0.38
CA ASP A 75 -19.82 1.73 -1.52
C ASP A 75 -19.82 3.18 -2.01
N SER A 76 -19.04 3.44 -3.04
CA SER A 76 -19.03 4.70 -3.76
C SER A 76 -20.17 4.65 -4.78
N SER A 77 -21.39 4.33 -4.33
CA SER A 77 -22.62 4.62 -5.08
C SER A 77 -22.92 6.11 -4.96
N GLY A 78 -22.03 6.93 -5.53
CA GLY A 78 -22.33 8.31 -5.89
C GLY A 78 -22.92 8.33 -7.29
N ASN A 79 -24.23 8.12 -7.41
CA ASN A 79 -24.99 8.43 -8.61
C ASN A 79 -25.24 9.94 -8.71
#